data_AF-A0A7V2T807-F1
#
_entry.id   AF-A0A7V2T807-F1
#
_cell.length_a   1.000
_cell.length_b   1.000
_cell.length_c   1.000
_cell.angle_alpha   90.00
_cell.angle_beta   90.00
_cell.angle_gamma   90.00
#
_symmetry.space_group_name_H-M   'P 1'
#
loop_
_entity.id
_entity.type
_entity.pdbx_description
1 polymer ?
#
loop_
_entity_poly.entity_id
_entity_poly.type
_entity_poly.pdbx_seq_one_letter_code
_entity_poly.pdbx_strand_id
1 'polypeptide(L)'
;MAIPLKTLATALGTALLAACQSAADQRAAFEQEIRASCEQRGFVPDSDAFRLCLLLETTNARLRNIERRLDILDLELRRDGIGPDCRTCP
;
A
#
# COMPACT_ATOMS: atom_id res chain seq x y z
N MET A 1 -15.30 24.09 -29.74
CA MET A 1 -14.32 24.71 -28.82
C MET A 1 -13.09 23.81 -28.80
N ALA A 2 -12.01 24.20 -29.47
CA ALA A 2 -10.77 23.43 -29.54
C ALA A 2 -9.87 23.84 -28.36
N ILE A 3 -9.59 22.91 -27.45
CA ILE A 3 -8.69 23.14 -26.32
C ILE A 3 -7.26 23.07 -26.87
N PRO A 4 -6.43 24.13 -26.73
CA PRO A 4 -5.09 24.15 -27.32
C PRO A 4 -4.17 23.12 -26.66
N LEU A 5 -3.49 22.29 -27.46
CA LEU A 5 -2.60 21.20 -27.00
C LEU A 5 -1.55 21.61 -25.95
N LYS A 6 -1.19 22.91 -25.89
CA LYS A 6 -0.28 23.47 -24.89
C LYS A 6 -0.82 23.46 -23.46
N THR A 7 -2.13 23.50 -23.23
CA THR A 7 -2.70 23.47 -21.86
C THR A 7 -2.72 22.07 -21.25
N LEU A 8 -2.64 21.01 -22.06
CA LEU A 8 -2.55 19.63 -21.55
C LEU A 8 -1.17 19.33 -20.93
N ALA A 9 -0.10 19.87 -21.50
CA ALA A 9 1.27 19.63 -21.03
C ALA A 9 1.52 20.24 -19.64
N THR A 10 0.96 21.42 -19.37
CA THR A 10 1.12 22.09 -18.07
C THR A 10 0.32 21.43 -16.95
N ALA A 11 -0.83 20.82 -17.27
CA ALA A 11 -1.65 20.10 -16.30
C ALA A 11 -1.05 18.74 -15.89
N LEU A 12 -0.37 18.04 -16.81
CA LEU A 12 0.36 16.81 -16.46
C LEU A 12 1.56 17.08 -15.56
N GLY A 13 2.28 18.18 -15.78
CA GLY A 13 3.46 18.54 -14.99
C GLY A 13 3.14 18.81 -13.52
N THR A 14 2.06 19.53 -13.23
CA THR A 14 1.64 19.83 -11.85
C THR A 14 1.02 18.62 -11.13
N ALA A 15 0.35 17.73 -11.85
CA ALA A 15 -0.21 16.50 -11.28
C ALA A 15 0.88 15.53 -10.79
N LEU A 16 2.01 15.44 -11.50
CA LEU A 16 3.15 14.59 -11.10
C LEU A 16 3.84 15.11 -9.81
N LEU A 17 3.96 16.43 -9.66
CA LEU A 17 4.54 17.05 -8.46
C LEU A 17 3.65 16.85 -7.22
N ALA A 18 2.33 16.97 -7.38
CA ALA A 18 1.37 16.73 -6.29
C ALA A 18 1.35 15.25 -5.85
N ALA A 19 1.51 14.32 -6.79
CA ALA A 19 1.56 12.88 -6.49
C ALA A 19 2.82 12.49 -5.68
N CYS A 20 3.96 13.14 -5.94
CA CYS A 20 5.19 12.92 -5.15
C CYS A 20 5.05 13.45 -3.71
N GLN A 21 4.43 14.62 -3.51
CA GLN A 21 4.23 15.19 -2.18
C GLN A 21 3.34 14.29 -1.32
N SER A 22 2.23 13.80 -1.88
CA SER A 22 1.32 12.92 -1.14
C SER A 22 1.94 11.56 -0.79
N ALA A 23 2.87 11.06 -1.61
CA ALA A 23 3.60 9.83 -1.32
C ALA A 23 4.58 10.00 -0.16
N ALA A 24 5.22 11.17 -0.04
CA ALA A 24 6.10 11.49 1.09
C ALA A 24 5.30 11.60 2.39
N ASP A 25 4.16 12.30 2.37
CA ASP A 25 3.31 12.48 3.54
C ASP A 25 2.73 11.14 4.02
N GLN A 26 2.32 10.26 3.10
CA GLN A 26 1.85 8.91 3.44
C GLN A 26 2.94 8.05 4.08
N ARG A 27 4.19 8.13 3.60
CA ARG A 27 5.31 7.39 4.20
C ARG A 27 5.60 7.88 5.62
N ALA A 28 5.61 9.19 5.83
CA ALA A 28 5.80 9.77 7.15
C ALA A 28 4.69 9.36 8.13
N ALA A 29 3.43 9.39 7.68
CA ALA A 29 2.29 8.95 8.49
C ALA A 29 2.40 7.47 8.87
N PHE A 30 2.78 6.62 7.91
CA PHE A 30 2.97 5.18 8.15
C PHE A 30 4.10 4.89 9.14
N GLU A 31 5.23 5.59 9.02
CA GLU A 31 6.35 5.45 9.96
C GLU A 31 5.96 5.87 11.38
N GLN A 32 5.16 6.93 11.51
CA GLN A 32 4.62 7.37 12.80
C GLN A 32 3.64 6.34 13.39
N GLU A 33 2.77 5.76 12.57
CA GLU A 33 1.81 4.74 13.01
C GLU A 33 2.54 3.49 13.54
N ILE A 34 3.54 3.00 12.81
CA ILE A 34 4.34 1.84 13.24
C ILE A 34 5.12 2.15 14.51
N ARG A 35 5.73 3.34 14.61
CA ARG A 35 6.43 3.78 15.82
C ARG A 35 5.50 3.80 17.03
N ALA A 36 4.35 4.46 16.90
CA ALA A 36 3.35 4.55 17.96
C ALA A 36 2.87 3.15 18.38
N SER A 37 2.71 2.23 17.42
CA SER A 37 2.31 0.86 17.70
C SER A 37 3.33 0.08 18.53
N CYS A 38 4.63 0.29 18.29
CA CYS A 38 5.69 -0.33 19.08
C CYS A 38 5.81 0.29 20.48
N GLU A 39 5.69 1.62 20.59
CA GLU A 39 5.68 2.32 21.88
C GLU A 39 4.50 1.89 22.75
N GLN A 40 3.29 1.77 22.17
CA GLN A 40 2.09 1.28 22.86
C GLN A 40 2.22 -0.14 23.41
N ARG A 41 3.05 -0.97 22.79
CA ARG A 41 3.35 -2.34 23.25
C ARG A 41 4.43 -2.37 24.34
N GLY A 42 4.95 -1.22 24.75
CA GLY A 42 5.94 -1.07 25.80
C GLY A 42 7.38 -1.27 25.35
N PHE A 43 7.65 -1.25 24.04
CA PHE A 43 9.04 -1.30 23.55
C PHE A 43 9.72 0.06 23.76
N VAL A 44 10.88 0.03 24.42
CA VAL A 44 11.69 1.24 24.67
C VAL A 44 12.32 1.73 23.37
N PRO A 45 12.15 3.01 22.98
CA PRO A 45 12.78 3.58 21.79
C PRO A 45 14.28 3.27 21.72
N ASP A 46 14.78 3.03 20.51
CA ASP A 46 16.19 2.72 20.21
C ASP A 46 16.74 1.41 20.80
N SER A 47 15.94 0.64 21.53
CA SER A 47 16.31 -0.71 21.95
C SER A 47 16.33 -1.71 20.79
N ASP A 48 17.06 -2.81 20.95
CA ASP A 48 17.07 -3.92 19.98
C ASP A 48 15.66 -4.49 19.77
N ALA A 49 14.90 -4.61 20.86
CA ALA A 49 13.51 -5.08 20.82
C ALA A 49 12.60 -4.12 20.05
N PHE A 50 12.81 -2.80 20.18
CA PHE A 50 12.07 -1.81 19.41
C PHE A 50 12.40 -1.88 17.92
N ARG A 51 13.68 -2.03 17.56
CA ARG A 51 14.09 -2.23 16.15
C ARG A 51 13.45 -3.49 15.55
N LEU A 52 13.39 -4.57 16.31
CA LEU A 52 12.69 -5.79 15.89
C LEU A 52 11.19 -5.56 15.73
N CYS A 53 10.55 -4.83 16.65
CA CYS A 53 9.14 -4.47 16.53
C CYS A 53 8.87 -3.68 15.25
N LEU A 54 9.67 -2.65 14.95
CA LEU A 54 9.53 -1.86 13.73
C LEU A 54 9.63 -2.74 12.47
N LEU A 55 10.60 -3.65 12.45
CA LEU A 55 10.79 -4.58 11.34
C LEU A 55 9.60 -5.52 11.17
N LEU A 56 9.08 -6.07 12.26
CA LEU A 56 7.92 -6.97 12.27
C LEU A 56 6.66 -6.25 11.78
N GLU A 57 6.36 -5.07 12.31
CA GLU A 57 5.20 -4.27 11.89
C GLU A 57 5.27 -3.88 10.42
N THR A 58 6.46 -3.49 9.95
CA THR A 58 6.67 -3.15 8.53
C THR A 58 6.45 -4.37 7.63
N THR A 59 6.96 -5.52 8.05
CA THR A 59 6.77 -6.79 7.35
C THR A 59 5.30 -7.18 7.30
N ASN A 60 4.60 -7.09 8.44
CA ASN A 60 3.18 -7.42 8.53
C ASN A 60 2.33 -6.49 7.66
N ALA A 61 2.62 -5.19 7.63
CA ALA A 61 1.95 -4.26 6.74
C ALA A 61 2.14 -4.63 5.26
N ARG A 62 3.35 -5.03 4.88
CA ARG A 62 3.66 -5.48 3.52
C ARG A 62 2.91 -6.78 3.17
N LEU A 63 2.86 -7.75 4.09
CA LEU A 63 2.12 -8.99 3.89
C LEU A 63 0.63 -8.73 3.68
N ARG A 64 0.00 -7.92 4.55
CA ARG A 64 -1.42 -7.54 4.40
C ARG A 64 -1.73 -6.88 3.06
N ASN A 65 -0.81 -6.08 2.52
CA ASN A 65 -0.97 -5.48 1.20
C ASN A 65 -0.96 -6.54 0.09
N ILE A 66 -0.01 -7.48 0.17
CA ILE A 66 0.10 -8.59 -0.80
C ILE A 66 -1.14 -9.47 -0.73
N GLU A 67 -1.58 -9.87 0.46
CA GLU A 67 -2.78 -10.68 0.68
C GLU A 67 -4.00 -10.02 0.05
N ARG A 68 -4.24 -8.73 0.34
CA ARG A 68 -5.35 -7.99 -0.27
C ARG A 68 -5.30 -7.98 -1.80
N ARG A 69 -4.10 -7.87 -2.39
CA ARG A 69 -3.95 -7.91 -3.86
C ARG A 69 -4.24 -9.30 -4.41
N LEU A 70 -3.82 -10.36 -3.70
CA LEU A 70 -4.13 -11.73 -4.07
C LEU A 70 -5.64 -11.99 -4.00
N ASP A 71 -6.33 -11.47 -2.98
CA ASP A 71 -7.79 -11.61 -2.86
C ASP A 71 -8.54 -10.98 -4.04
N ILE A 72 -8.09 -9.79 -4.48
CA ILE A 72 -8.67 -9.12 -5.65
C ILE A 72 -8.44 -9.95 -6.91
N LEU A 73 -7.22 -10.45 -7.10
CA LEU A 73 -6.87 -11.28 -8.26
C LEU A 73 -7.66 -12.59 -8.27
N ASP A 74 -7.82 -13.25 -7.11
CA ASP A 74 -8.63 -14.48 -6.99
C ASP A 74 -10.09 -14.20 -7.36
N LEU A 75 -10.65 -13.07 -6.94
CA LEU A 75 -12.00 -12.66 -7.31
C LEU A 75 -12.15 -12.41 -8.81
N GLU A 76 -11.18 -11.72 -9.43
CA GLU A 76 -11.15 -11.47 -10.88
C GLU A 76 -11.06 -12.78 -11.67
N LEU A 77 -10.14 -13.66 -11.27
CA LEU A 77 -9.95 -14.98 -11.88
C LEU A 77 -11.21 -15.84 -11.80
N ARG A 78 -11.89 -15.86 -10.64
CA ARG A 78 -13.19 -16.54 -10.47
C ARG A 78 -14.27 -15.96 -11.39
N ARG A 79 -14.31 -14.63 -11.53
CA ARG A 79 -15.27 -13.95 -12.42
C ARG A 79 -15.04 -14.30 -13.87
N ASP A 80 -13.78 -14.42 -14.29
CA ASP A 80 -13.40 -14.75 -15.66
C ASP A 80 -13.47 -16.27 -15.96
N GLY A 81 -13.89 -17.07 -14.98
CA GLY A 81 -14.00 -18.53 -15.10
C GLY A 81 -12.64 -19.24 -15.13
N ILE A 82 -11.56 -18.55 -14.77
CA ILE A 82 -10.20 -19.08 -14.69
C ILE A 82 -9.93 -19.42 -13.22
N GLY A 83 -10.47 -20.53 -12.76
CA GLY A 83 -10.25 -21.05 -11.40
C GLY A 83 -10.66 -22.52 -11.33
N PRO A 84 -10.27 -23.28 -10.29
CA PRO A 84 -10.79 -24.61 -10.12
C PRO A 84 -12.31 -24.50 -10.00
N ASP A 85 -13.02 -24.95 -11.04
CA ASP A 85 -14.48 -25.00 -11.05
C ASP A 85 -14.93 -25.72 -9.78
N CYS A 86 -15.65 -25.04 -8.89
CA CYS A 86 -16.32 -25.73 -7.77
C CYS A 86 -17.38 -26.74 -8.24
N ARG A 87 -17.60 -26.88 -9.56
CA ARG A 87 -18.41 -27.94 -10.20
C ARG A 87 -17.66 -29.27 -10.38
N THR A 88 -16.35 -29.32 -10.13
CA THR A 88 -15.53 -30.53 -10.33
C THR A 88 -14.84 -31.03 -9.05
N CYS A 89 -15.31 -30.64 -7.86
CA CYS A 89 -14.98 -31.40 -6.65
C CYS A 89 -15.67 -32.78 -6.70
N PRO A 90 -14.94 -33.90 -6.51
CA PRO A 90 -15.53 -35.23 -6.39
C PRO A 90 -16.39 -35.38 -5.12
#